data_AF-A0A5Y3W201-F1
#
_entry.id   AF-A0A5Y3W201-F1
#
_cell.length_a   1.000
_cell.length_b   1.000
_cell.length_c   1.000
_cell.angle_alpha   90.00
_cell.angle_beta   90.00
_cell.angle_gamma   90.00
#
_symmetry.space_group_name_H-M   'P 1'
#
loop_
_entity.id
_entity.type
_entity.pdbx_description
1 polymer ?
#
loop_
_entity_poly.entity_id
_entity_poly.type
_entity_poly.pdbx_seq_one_letter_code
_entity_poly.pdbx_strand_id
1 'polypeptide(L)'
;MKYIILRLEGKIPREVPVIFSDLLVHADVASTMAVMIKEDSNNTNITDVRVVSAGFCNTAVECHGKSESLNITSRDIDDTVINTVDYTFGLLFGD
;
A
#
# COMPACT_ATOMS: atom_id res chain seq x y z
N MET A 1 -12.53 -2.36 4.39
CA MET A 1 -11.34 -2.69 3.59
C MET A 1 -10.12 -2.45 4.45
N LYS A 2 -9.04 -3.18 4.17
CA LYS A 2 -7.75 -2.97 4.82
C LYS A 2 -6.78 -2.38 3.81
N TYR A 3 -5.76 -1.71 4.31
CA TYR A 3 -4.69 -1.20 3.47
C TYR A 3 -3.33 -1.32 4.15
N ILE A 4 -2.29 -1.33 3.32
CA ILE A 4 -0.91 -1.05 3.72
C ILE A 4 -0.35 0.02 2.79
N ILE A 5 0.60 0.81 3.28
CA ILE A 5 1.42 1.70 2.46
C ILE A 5 2.85 1.18 2.49
N LEU A 6 3.33 0.78 1.33
CA LEU A 6 4.70 0.34 1.12
C LEU A 6 5.55 1.55 0.76
N ARG A 7 6.66 1.73 1.47
CA ARG A 7 7.71 2.65 1.05
C ARG A 7 8.78 1.86 0.32
N LEU A 8 8.96 2.23 -0.94
CA LEU A 8 10.00 1.69 -1.82
C LEU A 8 11.15 2.68 -1.80
N GLU A 9 12.27 2.29 -1.20
CA GLU A 9 13.50 3.07 -1.26
C GLU A 9 14.24 2.74 -2.56
N GLY A 10 14.96 3.72 -3.10
CA GLY A 10 15.65 3.59 -4.37
C GLY A 10 16.13 4.96 -4.86
N LYS A 11 16.39 5.08 -6.17
CA LYS A 11 16.80 6.36 -6.77
C LYS A 11 15.75 7.47 -6.55
N ILE A 12 14.46 7.11 -6.60
CA ILE A 12 13.34 7.99 -6.29
C ILE A 12 12.46 7.24 -5.28
N PRO A 13 12.54 7.60 -3.98
CA PRO A 13 11.66 7.01 -2.98
C PRO A 13 10.21 7.30 -3.29
N ARG A 14 9.34 6.30 -3.15
CA ARG A 14 7.89 6.48 -3.34
C ARG A 14 7.09 5.63 -2.37
N GLU A 15 5.90 6.11 -2.06
CA GLU A 15 4.91 5.38 -1.27
C GLU A 15 3.85 4.81 -2.20
N VAL A 16 3.56 3.52 -2.04
CA VAL A 16 2.58 2.77 -2.86
C VAL A 16 1.52 2.19 -1.92
N PRO A 17 0.28 2.72 -1.95
CA PRO A 17 -0.83 2.13 -1.23
C PRO A 17 -1.30 0.84 -1.89
N VAL A 18 -1.66 -0.14 -1.07
CA VAL A 18 -2.29 -1.39 -1.49
C VAL A 18 -3.56 -1.56 -0.67
N ILE A 19 -4.72 -1.54 -1.34
CA ILE A 19 -6.03 -1.75 -0.72
C ILE A 19 -6.47 -3.19 -0.98
N PHE A 20 -7.01 -3.85 0.03
CA PHE A 20 -7.42 -5.24 -0.05
C PHE A 20 -8.61 -5.58 0.85
N SER A 21 -9.19 -6.76 0.62
CA SER A 21 -10.35 -7.25 1.38
C SER A 21 -10.05 -7.45 2.86
N ASP A 22 -11.05 -7.21 3.70
CA ASP A 22 -10.95 -7.42 5.16
C ASP A 22 -10.69 -8.89 5.54
N LEU A 23 -10.84 -9.82 4.60
CA LEU A 23 -10.54 -11.25 4.79
C LEU A 23 -9.04 -11.55 4.87
N LEU A 24 -8.17 -10.65 4.38
CA LEU A 24 -6.72 -10.86 4.40
C LEU A 24 -6.07 -10.20 5.63
N VAL A 25 -4.91 -10.73 6.04
CA VAL A 25 -4.11 -10.22 7.16
C VAL A 25 -3.05 -9.25 6.63
N HIS A 26 -2.84 -8.10 7.30
CA HIS A 26 -1.88 -7.10 6.81
C HIS A 26 -0.46 -7.64 6.66
N ALA A 27 0.01 -8.46 7.62
CA ALA A 27 1.34 -9.05 7.56
C ALA A 27 1.53 -9.98 6.35
N ASP A 28 0.53 -10.79 6.03
CA ASP A 28 0.59 -11.72 4.89
C ASP A 28 0.61 -10.96 3.57
N VAL A 29 -0.22 -9.92 3.44
CA VAL A 29 -0.23 -9.06 2.25
C VAL A 29 1.10 -8.31 2.12
N ALA A 30 1.60 -7.72 3.21
CA ALA A 30 2.89 -7.02 3.21
C ALA A 30 4.05 -7.93 2.80
N SER A 31 4.11 -9.13 3.38
CA SER A 31 5.14 -10.12 3.04
C SER A 31 5.05 -10.53 1.58
N THR A 32 3.85 -10.86 1.09
CA THR A 32 3.63 -11.28 -0.30
C THR A 32 4.04 -10.19 -1.28
N MET A 33 3.59 -8.94 -1.04
CA MET A 33 3.97 -7.81 -1.89
C MET A 33 5.47 -7.55 -1.89
N ALA A 34 6.13 -7.63 -0.73
CA ALA A 34 7.57 -7.44 -0.63
C ALA A 34 8.34 -8.53 -1.41
N VAL A 35 7.89 -9.78 -1.39
CA VAL A 35 8.46 -10.88 -2.18
C VAL A 35 8.27 -10.60 -3.68
N MET A 36 7.04 -10.30 -4.12
CA MET A 36 6.74 -10.02 -5.52
C MET A 36 7.57 -8.85 -6.08
N ILE A 37 7.73 -7.77 -5.32
CA ILE A 37 8.51 -6.60 -5.75
C ILE A 37 10.01 -6.95 -5.87
N LYS A 38 10.53 -7.77 -4.95
CA LYS A 38 11.94 -8.21 -4.97
C LYS A 38 12.23 -9.19 -6.10
N GLU A 39 11.26 -10.03 -6.47
CA GLU A 39 11.39 -11.01 -7.55
C GLU A 39 11.19 -10.40 -8.95
N ASP A 40 10.59 -9.21 -9.05
CA ASP A 40 10.45 -8.50 -10.32
C ASP A 40 11.81 -8.01 -10.84
N SER A 41 12.31 -8.71 -11.86
CA SER A 41 13.62 -8.46 -12.49
C SER A 41 13.74 -7.08 -13.14
N ASN A 42 12.62 -6.37 -13.37
CA ASN A 42 12.63 -5.00 -13.89
C ASN A 42 12.86 -3.94 -12.80
N ASN A 43 12.74 -4.31 -11.52
CA ASN A 43 12.88 -3.38 -10.38
C ASN A 43 14.33 -3.23 -9.90
N THR A 44 15.28 -3.05 -10.81
CA THR A 44 16.72 -2.93 -10.50
C THR A 44 17.09 -1.71 -9.63
N ASN A 45 16.18 -0.74 -9.50
CA ASN A 45 16.42 0.52 -8.77
C ASN A 45 15.84 0.54 -7.35
N ILE A 46 15.16 -0.52 -6.90
CA ILE A 46 14.59 -0.61 -5.56
C ILE A 46 15.62 -1.22 -4.62
N THR A 47 16.00 -0.51 -3.56
CA THR A 47 17.02 -0.95 -2.60
C THR A 47 16.41 -1.50 -1.31
N ASP A 48 15.23 -1.05 -0.94
CA ASP A 48 14.50 -1.54 0.24
C ASP A 48 12.98 -1.40 0.06
N VAL A 49 12.24 -2.25 0.76
CA VAL A 49 10.78 -2.25 0.80
C VAL A 49 10.33 -2.44 2.23
N ARG A 50 9.58 -1.49 2.76
CA ARG A 50 9.03 -1.55 4.13
C ARG A 50 7.62 -1.00 4.20
N VAL A 51 6.83 -1.50 5.14
CA VAL A 51 5.52 -0.93 5.44
C VAL A 51 5.70 0.31 6.32
N VAL A 52 5.14 1.44 5.91
CA VAL A 52 5.19 2.70 6.67
C VAL A 52 3.86 3.09 7.29
N SER A 53 2.76 2.51 6.79
CA SER A 53 1.44 2.66 7.38
C SER A 53 0.59 1.43 7.08
N ALA A 54 -0.35 1.14 7.99
CA ALA A 54 -1.31 0.06 7.83
C ALA A 54 -2.54 0.33 8.69
N GLY A 55 -3.71 0.02 8.15
CA GLY A 55 -4.96 0.27 8.86
C GLY A 55 -6.18 -0.23 8.10
N PHE A 56 -7.30 0.38 8.42
CA PHE A 56 -8.61 0.12 7.83
C PHE A 56 -9.06 1.36 7.07
N CYS A 57 -9.81 1.14 6.01
CA CYS A 57 -10.31 2.19 5.15
C CYS A 57 -11.72 1.81 4.67
N ASN A 58 -12.61 2.79 4.60
CA ASN A 58 -13.96 2.63 4.06
C ASN A 58 -14.01 3.03 2.58
N THR A 59 -15.18 2.91 1.94
CA THR A 59 -15.37 3.27 0.52
C THR A 59 -15.29 4.77 0.26
N ALA A 60 -15.41 5.60 1.31
CA ALA A 60 -15.19 7.05 1.24
C ALA A 60 -13.71 7.43 1.45
N VAL A 61 -12.83 6.42 1.59
CA VAL A 61 -11.39 6.56 1.77
C VAL A 61 -11.00 7.24 3.09
N GLU A 62 -11.80 7.03 4.14
CA GLU A 62 -11.45 7.45 5.50
C GLU A 62 -10.62 6.35 6.19
N CYS A 63 -9.32 6.60 6.37
CA CYS A 63 -8.35 5.67 6.90
C CYS A 63 -8.17 5.84 8.40
N HIS A 64 -8.12 4.72 9.12
CA HIS A 64 -8.07 4.72 10.57
C HIS A 64 -7.51 3.43 11.15
N GLY A 65 -7.32 3.43 12.47
CA GLY A 65 -6.97 2.26 13.27
C GLY A 65 -5.51 1.85 13.17
N LYS A 66 -5.24 0.63 13.63
CA LYS A 66 -3.91 0.05 13.75
C LYS A 66 -3.95 -1.39 13.29
N SER A 67 -2.95 -1.80 12.51
CA SER A 67 -2.77 -3.21 12.19
C SER A 67 -2.29 -3.98 13.41
N GLU A 68 -3.05 -5.00 13.82
CA GLU A 68 -2.64 -5.90 14.90
C GLU A 68 -1.42 -6.74 14.50
N SER A 69 -1.45 -7.33 13.30
CA SER A 69 -0.39 -8.22 12.81
C SER A 69 0.95 -7.53 12.54
N LEU A 70 0.93 -6.26 12.16
CA LEU A 70 2.15 -5.47 11.90
C LEU A 70 2.50 -4.53 13.05
N ASN A 71 1.59 -4.31 13.99
CA ASN A 71 1.72 -3.31 15.06
C ASN A 71 1.99 -1.87 14.54
N ILE A 72 1.55 -1.56 13.31
CA ILE A 72 1.70 -0.25 12.63
C ILE A 72 0.36 0.48 12.62
N THR A 73 0.37 1.79 12.87
CA THR A 73 -0.84 2.63 12.94
C THR A 73 -1.03 3.40 11.65
N SER A 74 -2.28 3.63 11.27
CA SER A 74 -2.67 4.58 10.22
C SER A 74 -2.13 5.99 10.50
N ARG A 75 -1.83 6.75 9.45
CA ARG A 75 -1.38 8.15 9.54
C ARG A 75 -2.49 9.06 9.01
N ASP A 76 -2.55 10.28 9.54
CA ASP A 76 -3.56 11.29 9.15
C ASP A 76 -3.52 11.67 7.66
N ILE A 77 -2.40 11.41 6.97
CA ILE A 77 -2.23 11.73 5.54
C ILE A 77 -2.70 10.61 4.60
N ASP A 78 -3.01 9.43 5.13
CA ASP A 78 -3.19 8.23 4.31
C ASP A 78 -4.42 8.32 3.40
N ASP A 79 -5.48 9.01 3.84
CA ASP A 79 -6.66 9.33 3.02
C ASP A 79 -6.27 10.03 1.73
N THR A 80 -5.36 11.01 1.84
CA THR A 80 -4.88 11.78 0.70
C THR A 80 -3.97 10.95 -0.18
N VAL A 81 -3.06 10.16 0.42
CA VAL A 81 -2.16 9.29 -0.34
C VAL A 81 -2.95 8.26 -1.15
N ILE A 82 -3.96 7.64 -0.55
CA ILE A 82 -4.78 6.63 -1.23
C ILE A 82 -5.61 7.27 -2.35
N ASN A 83 -6.24 8.43 -2.11
CA ASN A 83 -7.09 9.10 -3.10
C ASN A 83 -6.32 9.68 -4.30
N THR A 84 -5.01 9.92 -4.16
CA THR A 84 -4.20 10.52 -5.24
C THR A 84 -3.53 9.50 -6.15
N VAL A 85 -3.67 8.21 -5.84
CA VAL A 85 -3.15 7.13 -6.68
C VAL A 85 -4.14 6.79 -7.78
N ASP A 86 -3.63 6.76 -9.01
CA ASP A 86 -4.36 6.23 -10.15
C ASP A 86 -4.34 4.70 -10.14
N TYR A 87 -5.41 4.09 -9.63
CA TYR A 87 -5.61 2.64 -9.64
C TYR A 87 -6.07 2.09 -11.00
N THR A 88 -6.43 2.95 -11.95
CA THR A 88 -6.78 2.51 -13.29
C THR A 88 -5.55 2.38 -14.17
N PHE A 89 -4.39 2.89 -13.71
CA PHE A 89 -3.14 2.88 -14.46
C PHE A 89 -3.30 3.48 -15.86
N GLY A 90 -4.07 4.56 -15.96
CA GLY A 90 -4.40 5.21 -17.23
C GLY A 90 -5.47 4.51 -18.07
N LEU A 91 -6.14 3.46 -17.55
CA LEU A 91 -7.35 2.93 -18.17
C LEU A 91 -8.47 3.95 -18.02
N LEU A 92 -8.94 4.44 -19.17
CA LEU A 92 -10.10 5.31 -19.26
C LEU A 92 -11.33 4.43 -19.46
N PHE A 93 -12.22 4.39 -18.47
CA PHE A 93 -13.54 3.80 -18.65
C PHE A 93 -14.40 4.83 -19.39
N GLY A 94 -14.73 4.54 -20.65
CA GLY A 94 -15.62 5.38 -21.45
C GLY A 94 -17.07 5.30 -20.96
N ASP A 95 -17.83 6.35 -21.25
CA ASP A 95 -19.29 6.44 -21.02
C ASP A 95 -20.09 5.42 -21.87
#